data_AF-A0A1B8P7Q5-F1
#
_entry.id   AF-A0A1B8P7Q5-F1
#
_cell.length_a   1.000
_cell.length_b   1.000
_cell.length_c   1.000
_cell.angle_alpha   90.00
_cell.angle_beta   90.00
_cell.angle_gamma   90.00
#
_symmetry.space_group_name_H-M   'P 1'
#
loop_
_entity.id
_entity.type
_entity.pdbx_description
1 polymer ?
#
loop_
_entity_poly.entity_id
_entity_poly.type
_entity_poly.pdbx_seq_one_letter_code
_entity_poly.pdbx_strand_id
1 'polypeptide(L)'
;MVKITQPAVRPFQSFLGPVMGRFDLATLASGLVLKLIAIIVILQIAGYGMAPLSSLAIGAVAALANAILKIYFFALIAMIILSWVAPRASHPGALLIMQLVEPIMAPVRRVIPPLGMLDLSPIVVFIAINLIDGIVVGSLTRAAGVVGVLVGL
;
A
#
# COMPACT_ATOMS: atom_id res chain seq x y z
N MET A 1 -3.22 -4.52 -38.94
CA MET A 1 -2.95 -5.84 -39.54
C MET A 1 -2.42 -6.72 -38.40
N VAL A 2 -3.14 -7.62 -37.74
CA VAL A 2 -3.94 -8.76 -38.22
C VAL A 2 -5.15 -8.96 -37.28
N LYS A 3 -6.37 -8.68 -37.77
CA LYS A 3 -7.65 -8.85 -37.06
C LYS A 3 -8.13 -10.32 -37.00
N ILE A 4 -7.30 -11.24 -37.50
CA ILE A 4 -7.67 -12.62 -37.83
C ILE A 4 -7.21 -13.62 -36.74
N THR A 5 -6.13 -13.33 -36.00
CA THR A 5 -5.67 -14.18 -34.88
C THR A 5 -6.41 -13.95 -33.57
N GLN A 6 -7.11 -12.82 -33.44
CA GLN A 6 -7.70 -12.38 -32.17
C GLN A 6 -8.78 -13.29 -31.54
N PRO A 7 -9.64 -14.04 -32.25
CA PRO A 7 -10.67 -14.84 -31.58
C PRO A 7 -10.09 -16.06 -30.83
N ALA A 8 -8.94 -16.59 -31.26
CA ALA A 8 -8.30 -17.74 -30.62
C ALA A 8 -7.47 -17.38 -29.37
N VAL A 9 -7.03 -16.13 -29.25
CA VAL A 9 -6.18 -15.66 -28.12
C VAL A 9 -7.03 -15.09 -26.97
N ARG A 10 -8.27 -14.69 -27.24
CA ARG A 10 -9.21 -14.14 -26.23
C ARG A 10 -9.47 -15.06 -25.02
N PRO A 11 -9.64 -16.40 -25.17
CA PRO A 11 -9.82 -17.28 -24.02
C PRO A 11 -8.56 -17.37 -23.13
N PHE A 12 -7.38 -17.24 -23.72
CA PHE A 12 -6.11 -17.25 -22.99
C PHE A 12 -5.82 -15.89 -22.32
N GLN A 13 -6.30 -14.79 -22.90
CA GLN A 13 -6.22 -13.43 -22.31
C GLN A 13 -7.26 -13.15 -21.23
N SER A 14 -8.39 -13.87 -21.19
CA SER A 14 -9.34 -13.73 -20.08
C SER A 14 -8.88 -14.52 -18.84
N PHE A 15 -8.10 -15.59 -19.03
CA PHE A 15 -7.50 -16.36 -17.95
C PHE A 15 -6.21 -15.71 -17.44
N LEU A 16 -5.37 -15.21 -18.34
CA LEU A 16 -4.28 -14.30 -18.06
C LEU A 16 -4.81 -12.87 -18.25
N GLY A 17 -5.62 -12.38 -17.30
CA GLY A 17 -5.82 -10.94 -17.19
C GLY A 17 -4.44 -10.23 -17.18
N PRO A 18 -4.36 -8.90 -17.38
CA PRO A 18 -3.14 -8.18 -17.05
C PRO A 18 -2.87 -8.45 -15.57
N VAL A 19 -2.04 -9.45 -15.33
CA VAL A 19 -1.71 -9.96 -14.01
C VAL A 19 -1.16 -8.76 -13.31
N MET A 20 -1.91 -8.30 -12.30
CA MET A 20 -1.45 -7.64 -11.09
C MET A 20 -0.03 -7.12 -11.28
N GLY A 21 0.09 -5.81 -11.60
CA GLY A 21 1.37 -5.16 -11.88
C GLY A 21 2.44 -5.76 -10.97
N ARG A 22 3.38 -6.48 -11.61
CA ARG A 22 4.41 -7.30 -10.98
C ARG A 22 4.78 -6.67 -9.65
N PHE A 23 4.43 -7.30 -8.52
CA PHE A 23 5.04 -6.94 -7.26
C PHE A 23 6.53 -7.06 -7.51
N ASP A 24 7.20 -5.91 -7.64
CA ASP A 24 8.62 -5.92 -7.87
C ASP A 24 9.23 -6.35 -6.54
N LEU A 25 9.52 -7.64 -6.46
CA LEU A 25 10.12 -8.26 -5.29
C LEU A 25 11.42 -7.52 -4.94
N ALA A 26 12.10 -6.93 -5.93
CA ALA A 26 13.26 -6.09 -5.72
C ALA A 26 12.91 -4.79 -4.99
N THR A 27 11.83 -4.11 -5.36
CA THR A 27 11.33 -2.92 -4.64
C THR A 27 10.95 -3.26 -3.19
N LEU A 28 10.24 -4.36 -2.96
CA LEU A 28 9.89 -4.79 -1.60
C LEU A 28 11.12 -5.17 -0.77
N ALA A 29 12.05 -5.93 -1.36
CA ALA A 29 13.31 -6.29 -0.71
C ALA A 29 14.13 -5.04 -0.39
N SER A 30 14.22 -4.08 -1.31
CA SER A 30 14.92 -2.82 -1.12
C SER A 30 14.31 -2.00 0.01
N GLY A 31 12.98 -1.90 0.05
CA GLY A 31 12.26 -1.24 1.15
C GLY A 31 12.46 -1.92 2.50
N LEU A 32 12.50 -3.25 2.52
CA LEU A 32 12.77 -4.03 3.73
C LEU A 32 14.19 -3.78 4.25
N VAL A 33 15.18 -3.83 3.36
CA VAL A 33 16.58 -3.52 3.68
C VAL A 33 16.71 -2.09 4.19
N LEU A 34 16.07 -1.13 3.53
CA LEU A 34 16.07 0.27 3.96
C LEU A 34 15.50 0.45 5.36
N LYS A 35 14.33 -0.15 5.65
CA LYS A 35 13.71 -0.08 6.98
C LYS A 35 14.55 -0.78 8.04
N LEU A 36 15.16 -1.92 7.72
CA LEU A 36 16.06 -2.64 8.62
C LEU A 36 17.29 -1.79 8.98
N ILE A 37 17.95 -1.19 7.98
CA ILE A 37 19.10 -0.30 8.18
C ILE A 37 18.70 0.92 9.01
N ALA A 38 17.58 1.57 8.68
CA ALA A 38 17.09 2.72 9.42
C ALA A 38 16.85 2.39 10.90
N ILE A 39 16.18 1.27 11.19
CA ILE A 39 15.96 0.78 12.55
C ILE A 39 17.28 0.57 13.28
N ILE A 40 18.24 -0.14 12.68
CA ILE A 40 19.53 -0.41 13.30
C ILE A 40 20.26 0.90 13.62
N VAL A 41 20.33 1.81 12.65
CA VAL A 41 20.98 3.12 12.80
C VAL A 41 20.32 3.91 13.93
N ILE A 42 18.98 3.98 13.97
CA ILE A 42 18.26 4.70 15.01
C ILE A 42 18.51 4.08 16.40
N LEU A 43 18.54 2.74 16.52
CA LEU A 43 18.84 2.07 17.79
C LEU A 43 20.26 2.36 18.29
N GLN A 44 21.25 2.41 17.39
CA GLN A 44 22.62 2.77 17.75
C GLN A 44 22.70 4.22 18.20
N ILE A 45 22.07 5.14 17.47
CA ILE A 45 22.05 6.58 17.81
C ILE A 45 21.33 6.81 19.15
N ALA A 46 20.25 6.08 19.41
CA ALA A 46 19.48 6.17 20.66
C ALA A 46 20.16 5.46 21.84
N GLY A 47 21.31 4.80 21.66
CA GLY A 47 22.07 4.15 22.73
C GLY A 47 21.49 2.79 23.19
N TYR A 48 20.54 2.21 22.46
CA TYR A 48 19.96 0.90 22.78
C TYR A 48 20.87 -0.28 22.39
N GLY A 49 21.90 -0.04 21.58
CA GLY A 49 22.76 -1.10 21.06
C GLY A 49 22.05 -2.00 20.04
N MET A 50 22.62 -3.18 19.79
CA MET A 50 22.09 -4.11 18.78
C MET A 50 20.96 -4.97 19.38
N ALA A 51 19.76 -4.79 18.86
CA ALA A 51 18.61 -5.59 19.26
C ALA A 51 18.70 -7.04 18.73
N PRO A 52 18.01 -8.01 19.36
CA PRO A 52 17.96 -9.39 18.89
C PRO A 52 17.50 -9.50 17.43
N LEU A 53 18.10 -10.42 16.66
CA LEU A 53 17.79 -10.58 15.23
C LEU A 53 16.30 -10.82 14.95
N SER A 54 15.61 -11.56 15.83
CA SER A 54 14.17 -11.79 15.75
C SER A 54 13.37 -10.49 15.83
N SER A 55 13.70 -9.61 16.80
CA SER A 55 13.04 -8.32 16.97
C SER A 55 13.27 -7.38 15.79
N LEU A 56 14.49 -7.39 15.23
CA LEU A 56 14.83 -6.60 14.04
C LEU A 56 14.07 -7.09 12.80
N ALA A 57 13.97 -8.40 12.59
CA ALA A 57 13.24 -8.97 11.46
C ALA A 57 11.74 -8.64 11.54
N ILE A 58 11.12 -8.85 12.70
CA ILE A 58 9.69 -8.53 12.91
C ILE A 58 9.45 -7.03 12.76
N GLY A 59 10.32 -6.20 13.38
CA GLY A 59 10.23 -4.75 13.31
C GLY A 59 10.39 -4.20 11.90
N ALA A 60 11.31 -4.73 11.10
CA ALA A 60 11.49 -4.31 9.71
C ALA A 60 10.28 -4.65 8.83
N VAL A 61 9.69 -5.83 9.01
CA VAL A 61 8.45 -6.22 8.33
C VAL A 61 7.29 -5.31 8.75
N ALA A 62 7.14 -5.05 10.05
CA ALA A 62 6.13 -4.14 10.57
C ALA A 62 6.29 -2.72 10.02
N ALA A 63 7.52 -2.20 9.99
CA ALA A 63 7.84 -0.86 9.48
C ALA A 63 7.59 -0.72 7.97
N LEU A 64 7.89 -1.77 7.20
CA LEU A 64 7.57 -1.79 5.77
C LEU A 64 6.06 -1.81 5.54
N ALA A 65 5.34 -2.68 6.26
CA ALA A 65 3.88 -2.73 6.18
C ALA A 65 3.24 -1.40 6.58
N ASN A 66 3.68 -0.77 7.68
CA ASN A 66 3.21 0.54 8.10
C ASN A 66 3.46 1.61 7.03
N ALA A 67 4.65 1.62 6.42
CA ALA A 67 4.99 2.58 5.37
C ALA A 67 4.07 2.44 4.15
N ILE A 68 3.80 1.21 3.71
CA ILE A 68 2.87 0.92 2.61
C ILE A 68 1.46 1.44 2.97
N LEU A 69 0.95 1.10 4.16
CA LEU A 69 -0.38 1.55 4.60
C LEU A 69 -0.48 3.08 4.67
N LYS A 70 0.56 3.76 5.17
CA LYS A 70 0.64 5.23 5.18
C LYS A 70 0.63 5.82 3.78
N ILE A 71 1.38 5.24 2.83
CA ILE A 71 1.36 5.68 1.43
C ILE A 71 -0.06 5.61 0.87
N TYR A 72 -0.77 4.50 1.08
CA TYR A 72 -2.16 4.36 0.64
C TYR A 72 -3.11 5.31 1.37
N PHE A 73 -2.92 5.51 2.67
CA PHE A 73 -3.71 6.45 3.48
C PHE A 73 -3.63 7.87 2.91
N PHE A 74 -2.41 8.38 2.68
CA PHE A 74 -2.22 9.71 2.12
C PHE A 74 -2.62 9.82 0.66
N ALA A 75 -2.39 8.78 -0.15
CA ALA A 75 -2.85 8.74 -1.53
C ALA A 75 -4.39 8.82 -1.61
N LEU A 76 -5.09 8.17 -0.68
CA LEU A 76 -6.54 8.21 -0.61
C LEU A 76 -7.06 9.58 -0.15
N ILE A 77 -6.40 10.24 0.81
CA ILE A 77 -6.66 11.66 1.13
C ILE A 77 -6.52 12.51 -0.13
N ALA A 78 -5.40 12.38 -0.84
CA ALA A 78 -5.13 13.16 -2.04
C ALA A 78 -6.17 12.89 -3.15
N MET A 79 -6.61 11.63 -3.30
CA MET A 79 -7.69 11.26 -4.22
C MET A 79 -9.01 11.96 -3.88
N ILE A 80 -9.40 12.00 -2.60
CA ILE A 80 -10.63 12.68 -2.15
C ILE A 80 -10.52 14.20 -2.40
N ILE A 81 -9.37 14.80 -2.07
CA ILE A 81 -9.15 16.22 -2.33
C ILE A 81 -9.24 16.51 -3.84
N LEU A 82 -8.59 15.70 -4.68
CA LEU A 82 -8.64 15.85 -6.14
C LEU A 82 -10.06 15.69 -6.69
N SER A 83 -10.88 14.78 -6.13
CA SER A 83 -12.25 14.57 -6.60
C SER A 83 -13.17 15.77 -6.35
N TRP A 84 -12.88 16.60 -5.34
CA TRP A 84 -13.66 17.82 -5.04
C TRP A 84 -13.05 19.07 -5.67
N VAL A 85 -11.72 19.21 -5.59
CA VAL A 85 -11.01 20.43 -6.04
C VAL A 85 -10.79 20.44 -7.55
N ALA A 86 -10.47 19.29 -8.14
CA ALA A 86 -10.14 19.18 -9.56
C ALA A 86 -10.63 17.86 -10.18
N PRO A 87 -11.96 17.64 -10.32
CA PRO A 87 -12.53 16.37 -10.79
C PRO A 87 -12.07 15.94 -12.20
N ARG A 88 -11.54 16.88 -12.99
CA ARG A 88 -11.06 16.68 -14.37
C ARG A 88 -9.54 16.79 -14.49
N ALA A 89 -8.80 16.66 -13.38
CA ALA A 89 -7.34 16.75 -13.39
C ALA A 89 -6.72 15.62 -14.24
N SER A 90 -5.88 16.01 -15.21
CA SER A 90 -5.17 15.10 -16.12
C SER A 90 -3.65 15.21 -16.03
N HIS A 91 -3.12 15.98 -15.07
CA HIS A 91 -1.69 16.10 -14.86
C HIS A 91 -1.08 14.81 -14.28
N PRO A 92 0.22 14.53 -14.50
CA PRO A 92 0.86 13.27 -14.11
C PRO A 92 0.64 12.87 -12.64
N GLY A 93 0.72 13.83 -11.72
CA GLY A 93 0.51 13.55 -10.28
C GLY A 93 -0.89 13.01 -9.95
N ALA A 94 -1.94 13.53 -10.58
CA ALA A 94 -3.31 13.06 -10.36
C ALA A 94 -3.48 11.66 -10.92
N LEU A 95 -2.93 11.40 -12.10
CA LEU A 95 -2.93 10.07 -12.71
C LEU A 95 -2.20 9.04 -11.83
N LEU A 96 -1.05 9.41 -11.26
CA LEU A 96 -0.31 8.54 -10.34
C LEU A 96 -1.12 8.20 -9.08
N ILE A 97 -1.79 9.19 -8.47
CA ILE A 97 -2.64 8.95 -7.29
C ILE A 97 -3.79 8.00 -7.65
N MET A 98 -4.47 8.24 -8.78
CA MET A 98 -5.57 7.38 -9.23
C MET A 98 -5.06 5.96 -9.50
N GLN A 99 -3.95 5.80 -10.21
CA GLN A 99 -3.34 4.49 -10.49
C GLN A 99 -2.91 3.75 -9.22
N LEU A 100 -2.39 4.47 -8.23
CA LEU A 100 -1.94 3.88 -6.97
C LEU A 100 -3.13 3.37 -6.16
N VAL A 101 -4.24 4.11 -6.11
CA VAL A 101 -5.39 3.79 -5.24
C VAL A 101 -6.40 2.86 -5.93
N GLU A 102 -6.48 2.84 -7.26
CA GLU A 102 -7.44 2.06 -8.04
C GLU A 102 -7.46 0.55 -7.72
N PRO A 103 -6.31 -0.15 -7.51
CA PRO A 103 -6.31 -1.58 -7.17
C PRO A 103 -7.09 -1.92 -5.90
N ILE A 104 -7.13 -0.98 -4.94
CA ILE A 104 -7.86 -1.15 -3.67
C ILE A 104 -9.30 -0.63 -3.80
N MET A 105 -9.50 0.48 -4.51
CA MET A 105 -10.83 1.09 -4.66
C MET A 105 -11.75 0.33 -5.60
N ALA A 106 -11.24 -0.21 -6.72
CA ALA A 106 -12.03 -0.93 -7.72
C ALA A 106 -12.85 -2.10 -7.14
N PRO A 107 -12.28 -3.02 -6.32
CA PRO A 107 -13.07 -4.07 -5.70
C PRO A 107 -14.09 -3.54 -4.68
N VAL A 108 -13.76 -2.48 -3.93
CA VAL A 108 -14.70 -1.89 -2.95
C VAL A 108 -15.90 -1.25 -3.64
N ARG A 109 -15.68 -0.52 -4.74
CA ARG A 109 -16.73 0.08 -5.57
C ARG A 109 -17.68 -0.95 -6.19
N ARG A 110 -17.22 -2.20 -6.38
CA ARG A 110 -18.09 -3.29 -6.86
C ARG A 110 -19.06 -3.78 -5.78
N VAL A 111 -18.68 -3.66 -4.51
CA VAL A 111 -19.50 -4.10 -3.37
C VAL A 111 -20.42 -2.97 -2.90
N ILE A 112 -19.92 -1.74 -2.89
CA ILE A 112 -20.64 -0.56 -2.41
C ILE A 112 -20.94 0.34 -3.61
N PRO A 113 -22.14 0.23 -4.20
CA PRO A 113 -22.51 1.11 -5.29
C PRO A 113 -22.54 2.58 -4.82
N PRO A 114 -22.16 3.53 -5.67
CA PRO A 114 -22.16 4.95 -5.33
C PRO A 114 -23.58 5.44 -5.01
N LEU A 115 -23.72 6.23 -3.96
CA LEU A 115 -24.99 6.88 -3.60
C LEU A 115 -25.10 8.21 -4.34
N GLY A 116 -25.50 8.15 -5.61
CA GLY A 116 -25.58 9.33 -6.47
C GLY A 116 -24.20 9.85 -6.85
N MET A 117 -23.90 11.12 -6.52
CA MET A 117 -22.60 11.76 -6.81
C MET A 117 -21.55 11.53 -5.72
N LEU A 118 -21.90 10.88 -4.61
CA LEU A 118 -21.00 10.63 -3.48
C LEU A 118 -20.48 9.18 -3.52
N ASP A 119 -19.18 9.03 -3.75
CA ASP A 119 -18.46 7.76 -3.60
C ASP A 119 -18.15 7.56 -2.11
N LEU A 120 -18.84 6.64 -1.44
CA LEU A 120 -18.58 6.27 -0.04
C LEU A 120 -17.46 5.22 0.09
N SER A 121 -17.01 4.63 -1.02
CA SER A 121 -15.92 3.64 -1.03
C SER A 121 -14.63 4.12 -0.34
N PRO A 122 -14.20 5.40 -0.46
CA PRO A 122 -12.99 5.88 0.21
C PRO A 122 -13.07 5.77 1.74
N ILE A 123 -14.26 5.97 2.34
CA ILE A 123 -14.47 5.87 3.79
C ILE A 123 -14.26 4.42 4.24
N VAL A 124 -14.77 3.46 3.47
CA VAL A 124 -14.60 2.03 3.79
C VAL A 124 -13.15 1.61 3.68
N VAL A 125 -12.44 2.08 2.65
CA VAL A 125 -11.00 1.82 2.51
C VAL A 125 -10.21 2.47 3.65
N PHE A 126 -10.56 3.69 4.08
CA PHE A 126 -9.94 4.30 5.26
C PHE A 126 -10.08 3.45 6.51
N ILE A 127 -11.30 2.97 6.79
CA ILE A 127 -11.57 2.12 7.95
C ILE A 127 -10.74 0.84 7.84
N ALA A 128 -10.71 0.20 6.67
CA ALA A 128 -9.93 -1.01 6.44
C ALA A 128 -8.42 -0.78 6.68
N ILE A 129 -7.85 0.30 6.15
CA ILE A 129 -6.43 0.64 6.36
C ILE A 129 -6.13 0.82 7.85
N ASN A 130 -6.95 1.57 8.57
CA ASN A 130 -6.76 1.81 10.02
C ASN A 130 -6.90 0.52 10.84
N LEU A 131 -7.84 -0.36 10.48
CA LEU A 131 -7.99 -1.66 11.14
C LEU A 131 -6.79 -2.58 10.87
N ILE A 132 -6.31 -2.63 9.63
CA ILE A 132 -5.14 -3.43 9.26
C ILE A 132 -3.90 -2.89 9.99
N ASP A 133 -3.70 -1.58 10.04
CA ASP A 133 -2.57 -0.98 10.77
C ASP A 133 -2.67 -1.27 12.27
N GLY A 134 -3.81 -1.01 12.90
CA GLY A 134 -3.99 -1.25 14.34
C GLY A 134 -3.86 -2.72 14.75
N ILE A 135 -4.45 -3.64 13.97
CA ILE A 135 -4.48 -5.06 14.31
C ILE A 135 -3.20 -5.76 13.85
N VAL A 136 -2.86 -5.68 12.56
CA VAL A 136 -1.74 -6.45 12.00
C VAL A 136 -0.42 -5.78 12.34
N VAL A 137 -0.23 -4.52 11.94
CA VAL A 137 1.01 -3.80 12.21
C VAL A 137 1.19 -3.58 13.71
N GLY A 138 0.13 -3.23 14.44
CA GLY A 138 0.17 -3.08 15.89
C GLY A 138 0.53 -4.37 16.62
N SER A 139 0.12 -5.54 16.13
CA SER A 139 0.54 -6.82 16.71
C SER A 139 2.01 -7.14 16.43
N LEU A 140 2.50 -6.90 15.21
CA LEU A 140 3.91 -7.07 14.88
C LEU A 140 4.80 -6.09 15.66
N THR A 141 4.33 -4.86 15.83
CA THR A 141 4.99 -3.81 16.61
C THR A 141 5.17 -4.25 18.06
N ARG A 142 4.12 -4.78 18.69
CA ARG A 142 4.18 -5.32 20.05
C ARG A 142 5.13 -6.51 20.14
N ALA A 143 5.12 -7.41 19.15
CA ALA A 143 6.03 -8.56 19.09
C ALA A 143 7.50 -8.15 18.88
N ALA A 144 7.78 -7.02 18.23
CA ALA A 144 9.12 -6.48 18.03
C ALA A 144 9.72 -5.81 19.28
N GLY A 145 8.93 -5.60 20.34
CA GLY A 145 9.40 -5.00 21.60
C GLY A 145 9.90 -3.56 21.40
N VAL A 146 11.11 -3.25 21.88
CA VAL A 146 11.73 -1.91 21.76
C VAL A 146 11.87 -1.47 20.31
N VAL A 147 12.17 -2.41 19.40
CA VAL A 147 12.24 -2.14 17.95
C VAL A 147 10.89 -1.65 17.41
N GLY A 148 9.79 -2.14 17.99
CA GLY A 148 8.43 -1.76 17.62
C GLY A 148 8.19 -0.25 17.72
N VAL A 149 8.80 0.44 18.68
CA VAL A 149 8.66 1.89 18.84
C VAL A 149 9.11 2.66 17.59
N LEU A 150 10.01 2.07 16.81
CA LEU A 150 10.58 2.68 15.60
C LEU A 150 9.77 2.38 14.33
N VAL A 151 8.74 1.53 14.38
CA VAL A 151 7.92 1.13 13.23
C VAL A 151 7.19 2.33 12.61
N GLY A 152 6.78 3.28 13.44
CA GLY A 152 6.03 4.46 13.02
C GLY A 152 6.87 5.62 12.48
N LEU A 153 8.21 5.52 12.55
CA LEU A 153 9.15 6.56 12.15
C LEU A 153 9.50 6.53 10.64
#